data_AF-A0A816D4X7-F1
#
_entry.id   AF-A0A816D4X7-F1
#
_cell.length_a   1.000
_cell.length_b   1.000
_cell.length_c   1.000
_cell.angle_alpha   90.00
_cell.angle_beta   90.00
_cell.angle_gamma   90.00
#
_symmetry.space_group_name_H-M   'P 1'
#
loop_
_entity.id
_entity.type
_entity.pdbx_description
1 polymer ?
#
loop_
_entity_poly.entity_id
_entity_poly.type
_entity_poly.pdbx_seq_one_letter_code
_entity_poly.pdbx_strand_id
1 'polypeptide(L)'
;ITIIYFIFVPETLEFKVLHLYRKEITVVEKNENIENRPKLAKPWLPLIYLCDLTILPYILVATMSFTAAFGCQTLHSSYLARTPYDYNEMMIGFLYIPIGIALFTGSFIGGKLADRAASCKYFNNVAERRMIPGLILSLLLVPTGLILYGWSLEYGYNILIIICGQCLFGLGQANRPGILSYFTIKHQQQAASIISANNFVQILFAAIGIAISIPASHRLGIGPFITILALVNIVTIVVAGVLIYKKIKSSPEQ
;
A
#
# COMPACT_ATOMS: atom_id res chain seq x y z
N ILE A 1 -9.28 14.63 11.98
CA ILE A 1 -7.82 14.36 12.11
C ILE A 1 -7.04 15.00 10.95
N THR A 2 -7.42 14.77 9.69
CA THR A 2 -6.75 15.33 8.49
C THR A 2 -6.72 16.86 8.42
N ILE A 3 -7.80 17.55 8.82
CA ILE A 3 -7.87 19.03 8.82
C ILE A 3 -6.97 19.64 9.89
N ILE A 4 -6.91 19.02 11.08
CA ILE A 4 -6.02 19.45 12.17
C ILE A 4 -4.56 19.22 11.77
N TYR A 5 -4.26 18.12 11.08
CA TYR A 5 -2.93 17.83 10.55
C TYR A 5 -2.49 18.88 9.52
N PHE A 6 -3.37 19.27 8.60
CA PHE A 6 -3.04 20.30 7.59
C PHE A 6 -2.70 21.68 8.22
N ILE A 7 -3.25 21.97 9.39
CA ILE A 7 -2.98 23.21 10.14
C ILE A 7 -1.74 23.08 11.05
N PHE A 8 -1.44 21.89 11.57
CA PHE A 8 -0.38 21.65 12.55
C PHE A 8 0.90 21.03 11.98
N VAL A 9 0.95 20.65 10.70
CA VAL A 9 2.17 20.06 10.10
C VAL A 9 3.29 21.12 10.06
N PRO A 10 4.43 20.86 10.73
CA PRO A 10 5.53 21.81 10.90
C PRO A 10 6.36 22.06 9.63
N GLU A 11 6.03 21.47 8.47
CA GLU A 11 6.69 21.86 7.21
C GLU A 11 6.44 23.32 6.81
N THR A 12 5.37 23.96 7.32
CA THR A 12 5.20 25.41 7.20
C THR A 12 5.95 26.21 8.27
N LEU A 13 6.36 25.56 9.37
CA LEU A 13 7.14 26.17 10.44
C LEU A 13 8.60 26.32 10.06
N GLU A 14 9.18 25.42 9.25
CA GLU A 14 10.59 25.53 8.85
C GLU A 14 10.89 26.85 8.14
N PHE A 15 10.00 27.30 7.24
CA PHE A 15 10.09 28.62 6.60
C PHE A 15 9.99 29.78 7.62
N LYS A 16 9.09 29.66 8.60
CA LYS A 16 8.86 30.69 9.63
C LYS A 16 10.01 30.76 10.64
N VAL A 17 10.53 29.60 11.05
CA VAL A 17 11.66 29.41 11.96
C VAL A 17 12.95 29.88 11.29
N LEU A 18 13.22 29.51 10.03
CA LEU A 18 14.37 30.01 9.26
C LEU A 18 14.33 31.54 9.10
N HIS A 19 13.14 32.14 8.92
CA HIS A 19 13.00 33.60 8.89
C HIS A 19 13.23 34.27 10.25
N LEU A 20 12.92 33.60 11.37
CA LEU A 20 13.20 34.09 12.72
C LEU A 20 14.69 33.94 13.09
N TYR A 21 15.33 32.84 12.67
CA TYR A 21 16.77 32.58 12.86
C TYR A 21 17.68 33.24 11.80
N ARG A 22 17.09 33.95 10.82
CA ARG A 22 17.79 34.75 9.78
C ARG A 22 18.80 35.76 10.35
N LYS A 23 18.63 36.18 11.60
CA LYS A 23 19.55 37.12 12.28
C LYS A 23 20.77 36.47 12.92
N GLU A 24 20.74 35.16 13.21
CA GLU A 24 21.81 34.49 13.98
C GLU A 24 22.65 33.50 13.16
N ILE A 25 22.17 33.02 12.01
CA ILE A 25 22.87 31.98 11.25
C ILE A 25 23.35 32.52 9.90
N THR A 26 24.58 33.03 9.86
CA THR A 26 25.31 33.46 8.65
C THR A 26 25.86 32.30 7.81
N VAL A 27 25.64 31.04 8.20
CA VAL A 27 26.34 29.85 7.65
C VAL A 27 25.40 28.84 6.98
N VAL A 28 24.09 29.09 6.87
CA VAL A 28 23.26 28.24 5.99
C VAL A 28 23.56 28.62 4.56
N GLU A 29 24.35 27.77 3.92
CA GLU A 29 24.66 27.72 2.49
C GLU A 29 23.44 28.20 1.68
N LYS A 30 23.69 29.21 0.83
CA LYS A 30 22.70 29.93 0.03
C LYS A 30 22.04 28.99 -1.00
N ASN A 31 21.17 28.12 -0.53
CA ASN A 31 20.28 27.33 -1.37
C ASN A 31 19.16 28.26 -1.86
N GLU A 32 19.25 28.72 -3.12
CA GLU A 32 18.24 29.53 -3.81
C GLU A 32 16.80 28.94 -3.74
N ASN A 33 16.69 27.64 -3.48
CA ASN A 33 15.41 26.94 -3.30
C ASN A 33 14.69 27.28 -1.97
N ILE A 34 15.38 27.86 -0.98
CA ILE A 34 14.84 28.18 0.36
C ILE A 34 14.21 29.58 0.38
N GLU A 35 14.63 30.48 -0.53
CA GLU A 35 14.24 31.90 -0.48
C GLU A 35 12.89 32.20 -1.14
N ASN A 36 12.39 31.28 -1.98
CA ASN A 36 11.10 31.42 -2.62
C ASN A 36 10.00 30.80 -1.74
N ARG A 37 8.89 31.52 -1.51
CA ARG A 37 7.66 30.91 -0.94
C ARG A 37 7.39 29.61 -1.70
N PRO A 38 7.01 28.49 -1.04
CA PRO A 38 6.59 27.30 -1.75
C PRO A 38 5.45 27.70 -2.68
N LYS A 39 5.74 27.83 -3.97
CA LYS A 39 4.73 28.09 -4.99
C LYS A 39 3.84 26.85 -4.93
N LEU A 40 2.55 27.05 -4.67
CA LEU A 40 1.58 25.96 -4.67
C LEU A 40 1.74 25.24 -6.01
N ALA A 41 2.37 24.07 -5.98
CA ALA A 41 2.57 23.30 -7.20
C ALA A 41 1.18 22.95 -7.72
N LYS A 42 1.00 23.05 -9.04
CA LYS A 42 -0.30 22.74 -9.68
C LYS A 42 -0.78 21.36 -9.19
N PRO A 43 -2.03 21.23 -8.71
CA PRO A 43 -2.49 20.01 -8.03
C PRO A 43 -2.49 18.75 -8.92
N TRP A 44 -2.40 18.91 -10.24
CA TRP A 44 -2.29 17.80 -11.21
C TRP A 44 -0.86 17.38 -11.55
N LEU A 45 0.17 18.15 -11.16
CA LEU A 45 1.58 17.79 -11.39
C LEU A 45 1.97 16.44 -10.75
N PRO A 46 1.52 16.11 -9.52
CA PRO A 46 1.75 14.80 -8.90
C PRO A 46 1.17 13.63 -9.70
N LEU A 47 0.03 13.82 -10.38
CA LEU A 47 -0.64 12.78 -11.17
C LEU A 47 0.17 12.40 -12.42
N ILE A 48 0.92 13.34 -13.00
CA ILE A 48 1.77 13.08 -14.17
C ILE A 48 2.92 12.12 -13.80
N TYR A 49 3.47 12.24 -12.59
CA TYR A 49 4.52 11.35 -12.09
C TYR A 49 4.02 9.93 -11.81
N LEU A 50 2.73 9.74 -11.54
CA LEU A 50 2.14 8.39 -11.42
C LEU A 50 2.13 7.64 -12.76
N CYS A 51 2.15 8.36 -13.88
CA CYS A 51 2.23 7.79 -15.23
C CYS A 51 3.66 7.46 -15.68
N ASP A 52 4.69 7.71 -14.86
CA ASP A 52 6.04 7.22 -15.15
C ASP A 52 6.01 5.68 -15.12
N LEU A 53 6.31 5.07 -16.27
CA LEU A 53 6.34 3.63 -16.50
C LEU A 53 7.23 2.88 -15.50
N THR A 54 8.18 3.58 -14.87
CA THR A 54 9.02 3.03 -13.80
C THR A 54 8.25 2.76 -12.50
N ILE A 55 7.37 3.67 -12.11
CA ILE A 55 6.72 3.67 -10.78
C ILE A 55 5.33 3.03 -10.88
N LEU A 56 4.70 3.15 -12.05
CA LEU A 56 3.40 2.60 -12.40
C LEU A 56 3.17 1.15 -11.93
N PRO A 57 4.05 0.15 -12.18
CA PRO A 57 3.79 -1.23 -11.75
C PRO A 57 3.63 -1.37 -10.24
N TYR A 58 4.41 -0.62 -9.46
CA TYR A 58 4.34 -0.64 -7.99
C TYR A 58 3.09 0.05 -7.47
N ILE A 59 2.68 1.16 -8.09
CA ILE A 59 1.45 1.88 -7.76
C ILE A 59 0.23 1.01 -8.08
N LEU A 60 0.22 0.33 -9.23
CA LEU A 60 -0.89 -0.55 -9.63
C LEU A 60 -1.08 -1.71 -8.64
N VAL A 61 0.01 -2.40 -8.26
CA VAL A 61 -0.05 -3.45 -7.22
C VAL A 61 -0.53 -2.88 -5.90
N ALA A 62 0.06 -1.78 -5.44
CA ALA A 62 -0.32 -1.15 -4.17
C ALA A 62 -1.78 -0.68 -4.16
N THR A 63 -2.31 -0.25 -5.31
CA THR A 63 -3.69 0.22 -5.46
C THR A 63 -4.66 -0.95 -5.45
N MET A 64 -4.43 -1.97 -6.27
CA MET A 64 -5.31 -3.14 -6.36
C MET A 64 -5.37 -3.92 -5.04
N SER A 65 -4.22 -4.09 -4.37
CA SER A 65 -4.22 -4.76 -3.06
C SER A 65 -4.87 -3.91 -1.96
N PHE A 66 -4.83 -2.58 -2.06
CA PHE A 66 -5.54 -1.70 -1.14
C PHE A 66 -7.05 -1.72 -1.37
N THR A 67 -7.49 -1.69 -2.63
CA THR A 67 -8.90 -1.83 -3.00
C THR A 67 -9.46 -3.18 -2.53
N ALA A 68 -8.72 -4.27 -2.74
CA ALA A 68 -9.12 -5.58 -2.27
C ALA A 68 -9.21 -5.65 -0.74
N ALA A 69 -8.28 -5.02 -0.01
CA ALA A 69 -8.32 -4.96 1.44
C ALA A 69 -9.59 -4.28 1.96
N PHE A 70 -9.91 -3.10 1.43
CA PHE A 70 -11.10 -2.35 1.85
C PHE A 70 -12.40 -3.05 1.45
N GLY A 71 -12.47 -3.62 0.24
CA GLY A 71 -13.61 -4.44 -0.17
C GLY A 71 -13.83 -5.64 0.76
N CYS A 72 -12.75 -6.34 1.13
CA CYS A 72 -12.82 -7.45 2.08
C CYS A 72 -13.27 -6.99 3.48
N GLN A 73 -12.77 -5.87 3.99
CA GLN A 73 -13.16 -5.33 5.29
C GLN A 73 -14.65 -4.96 5.33
N THR A 74 -15.18 -4.32 4.28
CA THR A 74 -16.60 -4.01 4.19
C THR A 74 -17.46 -5.27 4.20
N LEU A 75 -17.06 -6.29 3.45
CA LEU A 75 -17.75 -7.58 3.42
C LEU A 75 -17.66 -8.31 4.76
N HIS A 76 -16.50 -8.25 5.44
CA HIS A 76 -16.30 -8.89 6.74
C HIS A 76 -17.32 -8.41 7.76
N SER A 77 -17.42 -7.08 7.94
CA SER A 77 -18.38 -6.50 8.90
C SER A 77 -19.82 -6.82 8.52
N SER A 78 -20.14 -6.82 7.22
CA SER A 78 -21.51 -7.04 6.75
C SER A 78 -21.98 -8.49 6.89
N TYR A 79 -21.09 -9.46 6.68
CA TYR A 79 -21.42 -10.90 6.72
C TYR A 79 -21.37 -11.47 8.13
N LEU A 80 -20.47 -11.00 9.00
CA LEU A 80 -20.43 -11.44 10.39
C LEU A 80 -21.62 -10.95 11.24
N ALA A 81 -22.24 -9.84 10.82
CA ALA A 81 -23.47 -9.33 11.41
C ALA A 81 -24.73 -10.09 10.96
N ARG A 82 -24.61 -11.05 10.04
CA ARG A 82 -25.72 -11.86 9.52
C ARG A 82 -25.58 -13.32 10.01
N THR A 83 -26.65 -14.09 9.84
CA THR A 83 -26.63 -15.53 10.04
C THR A 83 -25.60 -16.17 9.10
N PRO A 84 -24.77 -17.12 9.58
CA PRO A 84 -24.91 -17.94 10.80
C PRO A 84 -24.18 -17.44 12.07
N TYR A 85 -23.53 -16.27 12.04
CA TYR A 85 -22.69 -15.82 13.16
C TYR A 85 -23.39 -14.89 14.15
N ASP A 86 -24.24 -13.98 13.63
CA ASP A 86 -24.99 -12.98 14.40
C ASP A 86 -24.16 -12.26 15.47
N TYR A 87 -22.92 -11.87 15.11
CA TYR A 87 -22.02 -11.21 16.03
C TYR A 87 -22.39 -9.74 16.25
N ASN A 88 -22.29 -9.30 17.50
CA ASN A 88 -22.43 -7.89 17.86
C ASN A 88 -21.26 -7.05 17.30
N GLU A 89 -21.48 -5.76 17.04
CA GLU A 89 -20.49 -4.83 16.49
C GLU A 89 -19.18 -4.82 17.30
N MET A 90 -19.28 -4.97 18.63
CA MET A 90 -18.11 -5.04 19.52
C MET A 90 -17.26 -6.30 19.25
N MET A 91 -17.90 -7.46 19.04
CA MET A 91 -17.19 -8.70 18.69
C MET A 91 -16.53 -8.58 17.31
N ILE A 92 -17.22 -8.00 16.33
CA ILE A 92 -16.65 -7.72 15.01
C ILE A 92 -15.42 -6.79 15.15
N GLY A 93 -15.49 -5.79 16.02
CA GLY A 93 -14.34 -4.94 16.37
C GLY A 93 -13.14 -5.73 16.89
N PHE A 94 -13.34 -6.68 17.80
CA PHE A 94 -12.27 -7.52 18.32
C PHE A 94 -11.64 -8.44 17.25
N LEU A 95 -12.42 -8.88 16.26
CA LEU A 95 -11.93 -9.70 15.15
C LEU A 95 -10.97 -8.95 14.20
N TYR A 96 -10.89 -7.61 14.30
CA TYR A 96 -9.88 -6.82 13.60
C TYR A 96 -8.52 -6.74 14.31
N ILE A 97 -8.41 -7.18 15.57
CA ILE A 97 -7.12 -7.17 16.30
C ILE A 97 -6.10 -8.14 15.66
N PRO A 98 -6.45 -9.41 15.35
CA PRO A 98 -5.51 -10.35 14.73
C PRO A 98 -4.91 -9.85 13.41
N ILE A 99 -5.70 -9.23 12.53
CA ILE A 99 -5.18 -8.66 11.28
C ILE A 99 -4.22 -7.49 11.56
N GLY A 100 -4.46 -6.68 12.58
CA GLY A 100 -3.51 -5.66 13.04
C GLY A 100 -2.17 -6.26 13.48
N ILE A 101 -2.21 -7.36 14.25
CA ILE A 101 -1.00 -8.10 14.67
C ILE A 101 -0.28 -8.70 13.46
N ALA A 102 -1.02 -9.25 12.49
CA ALA A 102 -0.47 -9.79 11.26
C ALA A 102 0.23 -8.72 10.40
N LEU A 103 -0.36 -7.52 10.28
CA LEU A 103 0.26 -6.40 9.57
C LEU A 103 1.52 -5.90 10.29
N PHE A 104 1.48 -5.83 11.62
CA PHE A 104 2.62 -5.45 12.45
C PHE A 104 3.78 -6.44 12.31
N THR A 105 3.52 -7.72 12.52
CA THR A 105 4.51 -8.80 12.36
C THR A 105 5.01 -8.93 10.92
N GLY A 106 4.12 -8.76 9.94
CA GLY A 106 4.44 -8.71 8.53
C GLY A 106 5.47 -7.63 8.23
N SER A 107 5.32 -6.44 8.79
CA SER A 107 6.27 -5.32 8.59
C SER A 107 7.69 -5.67 9.04
N PHE A 108 7.85 -6.40 10.15
CA PHE A 108 9.18 -6.89 10.58
C PHE A 108 9.77 -7.92 9.62
N ILE A 109 8.95 -8.85 9.13
CA ILE A 109 9.39 -9.90 8.21
C ILE A 109 9.75 -9.30 6.85
N GLY A 110 8.90 -8.43 6.30
CA GLY A 110 9.12 -7.72 5.04
C GLY A 110 10.34 -6.81 5.10
N GLY A 111 10.52 -6.08 6.20
CA GLY A 111 11.71 -5.25 6.44
C GLY A 111 12.99 -6.08 6.46
N LYS A 112 13.05 -7.15 7.27
CA LYS A 112 14.21 -8.05 7.31
C LYS A 112 14.50 -8.70 5.96
N LEU A 113 13.47 -9.06 5.19
CA LEU A 113 13.64 -9.65 3.87
C LEU A 113 14.21 -8.64 2.87
N ALA A 114 13.73 -7.39 2.91
CA ALA A 114 14.25 -6.28 2.10
C ALA A 114 15.71 -5.95 2.48
N ASP A 115 16.02 -5.90 3.77
CA ASP A 115 17.38 -5.62 4.27
C ASP A 115 18.36 -6.74 3.90
N ARG A 116 17.95 -8.01 4.04
CA ARG A 116 18.76 -9.17 3.59
C ARG A 116 18.99 -9.14 2.09
N ALA A 117 17.96 -8.80 1.31
CA ALA A 117 18.11 -8.62 -0.13
C ALA A 117 19.07 -7.48 -0.46
N ALA A 118 19.10 -6.40 0.33
CA ALA A 118 20.07 -5.31 0.19
C ALA A 118 21.50 -5.71 0.55
N SER A 119 21.70 -6.60 1.54
CA SER A 119 23.04 -7.09 1.93
C SER A 119 23.65 -8.11 0.94
N CYS A 120 22.84 -8.74 0.09
CA CYS A 120 23.35 -9.63 -0.95
C CYS A 120 24.03 -8.83 -2.08
N LYS A 121 25.33 -9.05 -2.31
CA LYS A 121 26.16 -8.41 -3.36
C LYS A 121 25.54 -8.44 -4.76
N TYR A 122 24.71 -9.45 -5.07
CA TYR A 122 23.99 -9.62 -6.34
C TYR A 122 22.88 -8.57 -6.60
N PHE A 123 22.41 -7.91 -5.55
CA PHE A 123 21.32 -6.92 -5.54
C PHE A 123 21.82 -5.49 -5.28
N ASN A 124 23.14 -5.31 -5.16
CA ASN A 124 23.72 -4.07 -4.64
C ASN A 124 23.68 -2.91 -5.64
N ASN A 125 23.63 -3.18 -6.94
CA ASN A 125 23.72 -2.16 -7.99
C ASN A 125 22.36 -1.66 -8.52
N VAL A 126 21.23 -2.27 -8.14
CA VAL A 126 19.90 -1.84 -8.64
C VAL A 126 18.85 -1.91 -7.52
N ALA A 127 18.40 -0.74 -7.05
CA ALA A 127 17.38 -0.61 -6.00
C ALA A 127 16.08 -1.40 -6.31
N GLU A 128 15.75 -1.56 -7.60
CA GLU A 128 14.57 -2.29 -8.08
C GLU A 128 14.64 -3.80 -7.79
N ARG A 129 15.85 -4.39 -7.80
CA ARG A 129 16.00 -5.82 -7.56
C ARG A 129 15.74 -6.18 -6.08
N ARG A 130 15.95 -5.25 -5.15
CA ARG A 130 15.73 -5.45 -3.70
C ARG A 130 14.27 -5.75 -3.35
N MET A 131 13.34 -5.39 -4.23
CA MET A 131 11.90 -5.49 -4.00
C MET A 131 11.30 -6.81 -4.52
N ILE A 132 12.06 -7.55 -5.33
CA ILE A 132 11.62 -8.81 -5.96
C ILE A 132 11.24 -9.89 -4.91
N PRO A 133 12.05 -10.13 -3.85
CA PRO A 133 11.70 -11.15 -2.85
C PRO A 133 10.39 -10.83 -2.12
N GLY A 134 10.16 -9.54 -1.85
CA GLY A 134 8.91 -9.07 -1.29
C GLY A 134 7.73 -9.30 -2.22
N LEU A 135 7.85 -8.91 -3.50
CA LEU A 135 6.78 -9.13 -4.48
C LEU A 135 6.41 -10.61 -4.65
N ILE A 136 7.40 -11.52 -4.60
CA ILE A 136 7.17 -12.97 -4.63
C ILE A 136 6.40 -13.42 -3.38
N LEU A 137 6.79 -12.93 -2.20
CA LEU A 137 6.09 -13.24 -0.95
C LEU A 137 4.63 -12.76 -0.99
N SER A 138 4.38 -11.54 -1.48
CA SER A 138 3.03 -11.02 -1.70
C SER A 138 2.24 -11.85 -2.72
N LEU A 139 2.87 -12.28 -3.82
CA LEU A 139 2.22 -13.10 -4.84
C LEU A 139 1.70 -14.43 -4.30
N LEU A 140 2.36 -15.03 -3.31
CA LEU A 140 1.94 -16.29 -2.71
C LEU A 140 0.91 -16.07 -1.60
N LEU A 141 1.18 -15.15 -0.67
CA LEU A 141 0.37 -14.98 0.54
C LEU A 141 -0.95 -14.24 0.30
N VAL A 142 -0.94 -13.20 -0.52
CA VAL A 142 -2.14 -12.36 -0.77
C VAL A 142 -3.29 -13.18 -1.38
N PRO A 143 -3.11 -13.90 -2.51
CA PRO A 143 -4.21 -14.64 -3.10
C PRO A 143 -4.62 -15.85 -2.25
N THR A 144 -3.65 -16.53 -1.60
CA THR A 144 -3.97 -17.66 -0.72
C THR A 144 -4.83 -17.21 0.46
N GLY A 145 -4.49 -16.07 1.07
CA GLY A 145 -5.28 -15.46 2.14
C GLY A 145 -6.67 -15.03 1.69
N LEU A 146 -6.79 -14.40 0.51
CA LEU A 146 -8.07 -13.99 -0.07
C LEU A 146 -8.97 -15.19 -0.37
N ILE A 147 -8.45 -16.23 -1.04
CA ILE A 147 -9.22 -17.44 -1.39
C ILE A 147 -9.68 -18.14 -0.11
N LEU A 148 -8.79 -18.34 0.86
CA LEU A 148 -9.15 -18.95 2.15
C LEU A 148 -10.25 -18.15 2.86
N TYR A 149 -10.11 -16.82 2.88
CA TYR A 149 -11.10 -15.91 3.47
C TYR A 149 -12.46 -15.97 2.76
N GLY A 150 -12.48 -15.84 1.43
CA GLY A 150 -13.71 -15.77 0.64
C GLY A 150 -14.55 -17.04 0.70
N TRP A 151 -13.91 -18.21 0.57
CA TRP A 151 -14.61 -19.49 0.65
C TRP A 151 -15.02 -19.85 2.07
N SER A 152 -14.23 -19.47 3.08
CA SER A 152 -14.62 -19.69 4.48
C SER A 152 -15.86 -18.90 4.87
N LEU A 153 -16.01 -17.68 4.32
CA LEU A 153 -17.20 -16.87 4.50
C LEU A 153 -18.41 -17.41 3.75
N GLU A 154 -18.24 -17.90 2.52
CA GLU A 154 -19.36 -18.47 1.72
C GLU A 154 -19.98 -19.67 2.42
N TYR A 155 -19.16 -20.59 2.95
CA TYR A 155 -19.62 -21.82 3.58
C TYR A 155 -19.97 -21.69 5.07
N GLY A 156 -19.74 -20.53 5.69
CA GLY A 156 -19.99 -20.36 7.12
C GLY A 156 -19.08 -21.22 8.01
N TYR A 157 -17.84 -21.49 7.59
CA TYR A 157 -16.87 -22.28 8.36
C TYR A 157 -16.34 -21.51 9.57
N ASN A 158 -15.91 -22.23 10.61
CA ASN A 158 -15.33 -21.68 11.84
C ASN A 158 -14.57 -20.35 11.66
N ILE A 159 -14.91 -19.35 12.50
CA ILE A 159 -14.34 -18.00 12.48
C ILE A 159 -12.80 -17.98 12.49
N LEU A 160 -12.17 -18.98 13.12
CA LEU A 160 -10.72 -19.14 13.14
C LEU A 160 -10.11 -19.22 11.73
N ILE A 161 -10.78 -19.90 10.78
CA ILE A 161 -10.27 -20.04 9.41
C ILE A 161 -10.36 -18.69 8.67
N ILE A 162 -11.43 -17.93 8.91
CA ILE A 162 -11.62 -16.58 8.38
C ILE A 162 -10.50 -15.66 8.89
N ILE A 163 -10.20 -15.71 10.19
CA ILE A 163 -9.10 -14.96 10.80
C ILE A 163 -7.75 -15.39 10.23
N CYS A 164 -7.50 -16.69 10.07
CA CYS A 164 -6.27 -17.18 9.46
C CYS A 164 -6.10 -16.66 8.02
N GLY A 165 -7.16 -16.66 7.21
CA GLY A 165 -7.16 -16.08 5.87
C GLY A 165 -6.82 -14.59 5.87
N GLN A 166 -7.42 -13.82 6.78
CA GLN A 166 -7.11 -12.40 6.95
C GLN A 166 -5.68 -12.14 7.43
N CYS A 167 -5.15 -12.97 8.34
CA CYS A 167 -3.78 -12.88 8.79
C CYS A 167 -2.78 -13.18 7.65
N LEU A 168 -3.03 -14.21 6.84
CA LEU A 168 -2.21 -14.51 5.66
C LEU A 168 -2.23 -13.36 4.65
N PHE A 169 -3.41 -12.79 4.40
CA PHE A 169 -3.54 -11.61 3.55
C PHE A 169 -2.76 -10.42 4.13
N GLY A 170 -2.88 -10.15 5.43
CA GLY A 170 -2.15 -9.08 6.12
C GLY A 170 -0.63 -9.26 6.07
N LEU A 171 -0.14 -10.48 6.26
CA LEU A 171 1.27 -10.82 6.09
C LEU A 171 1.75 -10.61 4.65
N GLY A 172 0.91 -10.91 3.66
CA GLY A 172 1.21 -10.64 2.25
C GLY A 172 1.36 -9.15 1.92
N GLN A 173 0.74 -8.26 2.71
CA GLN A 173 0.84 -6.80 2.54
C GLN A 173 2.10 -6.19 3.18
N ALA A 174 2.96 -7.01 3.79
CA ALA A 174 4.20 -6.60 4.47
C ALA A 174 5.19 -5.79 3.63
N ASN A 175 5.13 -5.90 2.30
CA ASN A 175 6.12 -5.28 1.40
C ASN A 175 5.82 -3.80 1.08
N ARG A 176 4.67 -3.29 1.54
CA ARG A 176 4.20 -1.94 1.25
C ARG A 176 5.12 -0.82 1.78
N PRO A 177 5.70 -0.90 2.99
CA PRO A 177 6.67 0.10 3.45
C PRO A 177 7.91 0.16 2.56
N GLY A 178 8.42 -0.99 2.10
CA GLY A 178 9.56 -1.04 1.18
C GLY A 178 9.28 -0.35 -0.16
N ILE A 179 8.03 -0.44 -0.65
CA ILE A 179 7.59 0.27 -1.87
C ILE A 179 7.60 1.78 -1.68
N LEU A 180 7.09 2.26 -0.56
CA LEU A 180 7.07 3.69 -0.25
C LEU A 180 8.50 4.24 -0.08
N SER A 181 9.40 3.50 0.57
CA SER A 181 10.81 3.88 0.69
C SER A 181 11.50 4.00 -0.67
N TYR A 182 11.17 3.15 -1.64
CA TYR A 182 11.72 3.25 -2.99
C TYR A 182 11.28 4.53 -3.72
N PHE A 183 10.02 4.94 -3.56
CA PHE A 183 9.55 6.21 -4.12
C PHE A 183 10.35 7.40 -3.57
N THR A 184 10.64 7.36 -2.26
CA THR A 184 11.44 8.39 -1.60
C THR A 184 12.89 8.40 -2.07
N ILE A 185 13.51 7.23 -2.27
CA ILE A 185 14.90 7.13 -2.75
C ILE A 185 15.04 7.60 -4.20
N LYS A 186 14.10 7.25 -5.08
CA LYS A 186 14.19 7.59 -6.51
C LYS A 186 13.86 9.06 -6.79
N HIS A 187 12.94 9.65 -6.02
CA HIS A 187 12.44 11.01 -6.25
C HIS A 187 12.38 11.81 -4.94
N GLN A 188 13.51 11.99 -4.25
CA GLN A 188 13.56 12.58 -2.91
C GLN A 188 12.91 13.98 -2.81
N GLN A 189 13.12 14.86 -3.80
CA GLN A 189 12.49 16.19 -3.82
C GLN A 189 10.98 16.17 -4.08
N GLN A 190 10.44 15.09 -4.65
CA GLN A 190 9.04 14.95 -5.03
C GLN A 190 8.35 13.79 -4.30
N ALA A 191 9.00 13.21 -3.29
CA ALA A 191 8.54 12.02 -2.60
C ALA A 191 7.17 12.23 -1.95
N ALA A 192 6.99 13.36 -1.26
CA ALA A 192 5.71 13.74 -0.64
C ALA A 192 4.58 13.87 -1.68
N SER A 193 4.90 14.42 -2.85
CA SER A 193 3.97 14.57 -3.98
C SER A 193 3.55 13.21 -4.55
N ILE A 194 4.50 12.30 -4.76
CA ILE A 194 4.22 10.96 -5.29
C ILE A 194 3.43 10.12 -4.27
N ILE A 195 3.77 10.18 -2.99
CA ILE A 195 3.09 9.43 -1.93
C ILE A 195 1.64 9.90 -1.77
N SER A 196 1.41 11.22 -1.77
CA SER A 196 0.06 11.78 -1.67
C SER A 196 -0.79 11.46 -2.91
N ALA A 197 -0.22 11.51 -4.11
CA ALA A 197 -0.91 11.13 -5.33
C ALA A 197 -1.26 9.63 -5.37
N ASN A 198 -0.33 8.77 -4.93
CA ASN A 198 -0.57 7.34 -4.76
C ASN A 198 -1.69 7.07 -3.76
N ASN A 199 -1.71 7.77 -2.63
CA ASN A 199 -2.77 7.64 -1.64
C ASN A 199 -4.13 8.13 -2.17
N PHE A 200 -4.15 9.23 -2.94
CA PHE A 200 -5.36 9.72 -3.58
C PHE A 200 -5.97 8.69 -4.55
N VAL A 201 -5.16 8.10 -5.43
CA VAL A 201 -5.59 7.03 -6.34
C VAL A 201 -6.11 5.83 -5.56
N GLN A 202 -5.40 5.41 -4.51
CA GLN A 202 -5.83 4.31 -3.65
C GLN A 202 -7.19 4.54 -2.99
N ILE A 203 -7.42 5.74 -2.46
CA ILE A 203 -8.70 6.07 -1.82
C ILE A 203 -9.82 6.11 -2.85
N LEU A 204 -9.59 6.67 -4.04
CA LEU A 204 -10.57 6.66 -5.14
C LEU A 204 -10.96 5.23 -5.54
N PHE A 205 -9.97 4.37 -5.79
CA PHE A 205 -10.23 2.98 -6.18
C PHE A 205 -10.83 2.17 -5.02
N ALA A 206 -10.43 2.43 -3.77
CA ALA A 206 -11.05 1.82 -2.60
C ALA A 206 -12.52 2.19 -2.47
N ALA A 207 -12.88 3.48 -2.68
CA ALA A 207 -14.27 3.92 -2.66
C ALA A 207 -15.12 3.21 -3.73
N ILE A 208 -14.59 3.08 -4.95
CA ILE A 208 -15.23 2.32 -6.03
C ILE A 208 -15.36 0.84 -5.64
N GLY A 209 -14.30 0.24 -5.09
CA GLY A 209 -14.30 -1.16 -4.64
C GLY A 209 -15.34 -1.43 -3.56
N ILE A 210 -15.44 -0.56 -2.55
CA ILE A 210 -16.44 -0.65 -1.47
C ILE A 210 -17.85 -0.55 -2.06
N ALA A 211 -18.10 0.42 -2.95
CA ALA A 211 -19.41 0.62 -3.57
C ALA A 211 -19.87 -0.60 -4.39
N ILE A 212 -18.93 -1.29 -5.06
CA ILE A 212 -19.22 -2.49 -5.86
C ILE A 212 -19.30 -3.76 -5.00
N SER A 213 -18.59 -3.81 -3.86
CA SER A 213 -18.42 -5.05 -3.08
C SER A 213 -19.74 -5.65 -2.61
N ILE A 214 -20.63 -4.85 -2.01
CA ILE A 214 -21.93 -5.33 -1.50
C ILE A 214 -22.87 -5.81 -2.64
N PRO A 215 -23.14 -5.01 -3.70
CA PRO A 215 -24.02 -5.48 -4.78
C PRO A 215 -23.42 -6.64 -5.57
N ALA A 216 -22.10 -6.71 -5.72
CA ALA A 216 -21.43 -7.82 -6.39
C ALA A 216 -21.56 -9.12 -5.57
N SER A 217 -21.36 -9.06 -4.25
CA SER A 217 -21.48 -10.24 -3.38
C SER A 217 -22.91 -10.78 -3.36
N HIS A 218 -23.92 -9.91 -3.43
CA HIS A 218 -25.33 -10.32 -3.49
C HIS A 218 -25.72 -11.04 -4.79
N ARG A 219 -25.04 -10.76 -5.91
CA ARG A 219 -25.35 -11.36 -7.22
C ARG A 219 -24.51 -12.61 -7.54
N LEU A 220 -23.25 -12.62 -7.13
CA LEU A 220 -22.28 -13.66 -7.48
C LEU A 220 -21.97 -14.64 -6.33
N GLY A 221 -22.35 -14.30 -5.10
CA GLY A 221 -21.80 -14.93 -3.90
C GLY A 221 -20.49 -14.26 -3.47
N ILE A 222 -20.11 -14.42 -2.20
CA ILE A 222 -18.89 -13.84 -1.64
C ILE A 222 -17.65 -14.62 -2.10
N GLY A 223 -17.72 -15.95 -2.17
CA GLY A 223 -16.63 -16.81 -2.60
C GLY A 223 -16.13 -16.48 -4.02
N PRO A 224 -17.02 -16.51 -5.05
CA PRO A 224 -16.64 -16.16 -6.41
C PRO A 224 -16.16 -14.70 -6.55
N PHE A 225 -16.81 -13.75 -5.88
CA PHE A 225 -16.38 -12.35 -5.90
C PHE A 225 -14.95 -12.17 -5.36
N ILE A 226 -14.65 -12.76 -4.19
CA ILE A 226 -13.31 -12.69 -3.60
C ILE A 226 -12.28 -13.44 -4.45
N THR A 227 -12.67 -14.55 -5.09
CA THR A 227 -11.79 -15.27 -6.03
C THR A 227 -11.44 -14.43 -7.25
N ILE A 228 -12.39 -13.67 -7.80
CA ILE A 228 -12.13 -12.71 -8.89
C ILE A 228 -11.17 -11.61 -8.41
N LEU A 229 -11.36 -11.07 -7.21
CA LEU A 229 -10.44 -10.10 -6.60
C LEU A 229 -9.03 -10.68 -6.43
N ALA A 230 -8.91 -11.95 -6.01
CA ALA A 230 -7.64 -12.64 -5.89
C ALA A 230 -6.96 -12.81 -7.26
N LEU A 231 -7.72 -13.19 -8.30
CA LEU A 231 -7.22 -13.30 -9.68
C LEU A 231 -6.69 -11.96 -10.20
N VAL A 232 -7.45 -10.88 -10.01
CA VAL A 232 -7.03 -9.53 -10.41
C VAL A 232 -5.74 -9.11 -9.70
N ASN A 233 -5.60 -9.45 -8.41
CA ASN A 233 -4.36 -9.21 -7.67
C ASN A 233 -3.18 -10.02 -8.24
N ILE A 234 -3.38 -11.31 -8.54
CA ILE A 234 -2.35 -12.16 -9.17
C ILE A 234 -1.90 -11.56 -10.49
N VAL A 235 -2.85 -11.21 -11.37
CA VAL A 235 -2.55 -10.62 -12.69
C VAL A 235 -1.76 -9.33 -12.53
N THR A 236 -2.15 -8.47 -11.59
CA THR A 236 -1.47 -7.19 -11.34
C THR A 236 -0.04 -7.41 -10.85
N ILE A 237 0.17 -8.35 -9.93
CA ILE A 237 1.52 -8.67 -9.40
C ILE A 237 2.39 -9.31 -10.50
N VAL A 238 1.83 -10.19 -11.32
CA VAL A 238 2.55 -10.81 -12.46
C VAL A 238 2.94 -9.76 -13.50
N VAL A 239 2.01 -8.87 -13.88
CA VAL A 239 2.29 -7.77 -14.81
C VAL A 239 3.38 -6.86 -14.25
N ALA A 240 3.32 -6.50 -12.96
CA ALA A 240 4.36 -5.73 -12.31
C ALA A 240 5.72 -6.45 -12.33
N GLY A 241 5.75 -7.76 -12.02
CA GLY A 241 6.96 -8.58 -12.08
C GLY A 241 7.58 -8.62 -13.49
N VAL A 242 6.75 -8.77 -14.53
CA VAL A 242 7.20 -8.76 -15.94
C VAL A 242 7.75 -7.39 -16.34
N LEU A 243 7.11 -6.30 -15.92
CA LEU A 243 7.58 -4.94 -16.21
C LEU A 243 8.92 -4.67 -15.52
N ILE A 244 9.07 -5.08 -14.26
CA ILE A 244 10.34 -4.98 -13.52
C ILE A 244 11.42 -5.83 -14.19
N TYR A 245 11.11 -7.06 -14.60
CA TYR A 245 12.06 -7.92 -15.30
C TYR A 245 12.51 -7.34 -16.65
N LYS A 246 11.57 -6.84 -17.46
CA LYS A 246 11.87 -6.15 -18.72
C LYS A 246 12.78 -4.95 -18.49
N LYS A 247 12.52 -4.17 -17.43
CA LYS A 247 13.33 -3.01 -17.09
C LYS A 247 14.74 -3.38 -16.66
N ILE A 248 14.88 -4.38 -15.81
CA ILE A 248 16.19 -4.91 -15.39
C ILE A 248 16.99 -5.41 -16.61
N LYS A 249 16.33 -5.99 -17.61
CA LYS A 249 16.97 -6.44 -18.85
C LYS A 249 17.32 -5.28 -19.79
N SER A 250 16.51 -4.21 -19.81
CA SER A 250 16.73 -3.03 -20.66
C SER A 250 17.72 -2.02 -20.08
N SER A 251 18.09 -2.16 -18.80
CA SER A 251 19.22 -1.45 -18.19
C SER A 251 20.42 -2.39 -18.10
N PRO A 252 21.13 -2.68 -19.22
CA PRO A 252 22.45 -3.27 -19.13
C PRO A 252 23.37 -2.25 -18.46
N GLU A 253 23.93 -2.68 -17.33
CA GLU A 253 25.13 -2.16 -16.65
C GLU A 253 25.50 -0.69 -16.96
N GLN A 254 25.14 0.20 -16.04
CA GLN A 254 25.93 1.40 -15.74
C GLN A 254 26.63 1.17 -14.41
#